data_AF-A0A9K3GMT4-F1
#
_entry.id   AF-A0A9K3GMT4-F1
#
_cell.length_a   1.000
_cell.length_b   1.000
_cell.length_c   1.000
_cell.angle_alpha   90.00
_cell.angle_beta   90.00
_cell.angle_gamma   90.00
#
_symmetry.space_group_name_H-M   'P 1'
#
loop_
_entity.id
_entity.type
_entity.pdbx_description
1 polymer ?
#
loop_
_entity_poly.entity_id
_entity_poly.type
_entity_poly.pdbx_seq_one_letter_code
_entity_poly.pdbx_strand_id
1 'polypeptide(L)'
;SPAFYDLFEFLDCDVFDVTSDAFATFRAALATHKDVVSHFLTEQYDDVFGAYAQLVSSQSYATRRLSLKLLSDILLDRANFAVMTRYIRSTTNLKLIMELLRDRSQAIQFEAFHVFKIFVANPRKDPGIVRILTKNKTKLIAFLTQFQPEKESEQFANEKSLLIKEIGGLP
;
A
#
# COMPACT_ATOMS: atom_id res chain seq x y z
N SER A 1 -21.74 -2.20 10.06
CA SER A 1 -22.92 -2.79 9.39
C SER A 1 -22.42 -3.69 8.28
N PRO A 2 -23.05 -4.84 7.98
CA PRO A 2 -22.73 -5.66 6.80
C PRO A 2 -22.72 -4.85 5.51
N ALA A 3 -23.56 -3.81 5.41
CA ALA A 3 -23.62 -2.88 4.27
C ALA A 3 -22.32 -2.10 4.00
N PHE A 4 -21.34 -2.13 4.92
CA PHE A 4 -20.01 -1.60 4.65
C PHE A 4 -19.29 -2.42 3.57
N TYR A 5 -19.52 -3.74 3.51
CA TYR A 5 -18.87 -4.61 2.54
C TYR A 5 -19.45 -4.42 1.14
N ASP A 6 -20.71 -3.98 1.02
CA ASP A 6 -21.33 -3.57 -0.26
C ASP A 6 -20.53 -2.44 -0.92
N LEU A 7 -19.82 -1.60 -0.15
CA LEU A 7 -18.93 -0.59 -0.71
C LEU A 7 -17.84 -1.20 -1.59
N PHE A 8 -17.32 -2.38 -1.25
CA PHE A 8 -16.30 -3.04 -2.06
C PHE A 8 -16.82 -3.44 -3.45
N GLU A 9 -18.12 -3.71 -3.59
CA GLU A 9 -18.73 -3.96 -4.90
C GLU A 9 -18.78 -2.67 -5.74
N PHE A 10 -19.09 -1.53 -5.12
CA PHE A 10 -19.06 -0.23 -5.81
C PHE A 10 -17.65 0.24 -6.14
N LEU A 11 -16.64 -0.17 -5.36
CA LEU A 11 -15.24 0.16 -5.59
C LEU A 11 -14.62 -0.57 -6.80
N ASP A 12 -15.24 -1.65 -7.28
CA ASP A 12 -14.78 -2.39 -8.47
C ASP A 12 -15.81 -2.42 -9.61
N CYS A 13 -16.69 -1.42 -9.66
CA CYS A 13 -17.67 -1.26 -10.74
C CYS A 13 -17.00 -0.75 -12.04
N ASP A 14 -17.51 -1.21 -13.19
CA ASP A 14 -17.06 -0.76 -14.52
C ASP A 14 -17.42 0.71 -14.84
N VAL A 15 -18.30 1.32 -14.04
CA VAL A 15 -18.72 2.72 -14.22
C VAL A 15 -17.81 3.65 -13.42
N PHE A 16 -16.92 4.36 -14.13
CA PHE A 16 -15.90 5.22 -13.52
C PHE A 16 -16.46 6.25 -12.52
N ASP A 17 -17.57 6.92 -12.85
CA ASP A 17 -18.15 7.95 -11.97
C ASP A 17 -18.63 7.36 -10.64
N VAL A 18 -19.24 6.17 -10.68
CA VAL A 18 -19.71 5.44 -9.49
C VAL A 18 -18.51 5.01 -8.65
N THR A 19 -17.49 4.42 -9.30
CA THR A 19 -16.28 3.96 -8.61
C THR A 19 -15.52 5.14 -7.98
N SER A 20 -15.39 6.27 -8.67
CA SER A 20 -14.73 7.47 -8.15
C SER A 20 -15.47 8.05 -6.95
N ASP A 21 -16.81 8.12 -6.99
CA ASP A 21 -17.62 8.62 -5.89
C ASP A 21 -17.61 7.66 -4.68
N ALA A 22 -17.63 6.35 -4.93
CA ALA A 22 -17.47 5.33 -3.91
C ALA A 22 -16.12 5.46 -3.19
N PHE A 23 -15.01 5.65 -3.94
CA PHE A 23 -13.70 5.90 -3.33
C PHE A 23 -13.67 7.19 -2.51
N ALA A 24 -14.31 8.27 -2.99
CA ALA A 24 -14.40 9.52 -2.26
C ALA A 24 -15.18 9.35 -0.94
N THR A 25 -16.31 8.65 -0.99
CA THR A 25 -17.15 8.34 0.17
C THR A 25 -16.41 7.46 1.17
N PHE A 26 -15.75 6.40 0.69
CA PHE A 26 -14.97 5.51 1.54
C PHE A 26 -13.82 6.25 2.22
N ARG A 27 -13.08 7.09 1.47
CA ARG A 27 -12.01 7.92 2.02
C ARG A 27 -12.52 8.92 3.05
N ALA A 28 -13.66 9.56 2.80
CA ALA A 28 -14.29 10.48 3.75
C ALA A 28 -14.67 9.74 5.04
N ALA A 29 -15.31 8.57 4.93
CA ALA A 29 -15.67 7.74 6.06
C ALA A 29 -14.45 7.35 6.92
N LEU A 30 -13.34 6.99 6.28
CA LEU A 30 -12.08 6.68 6.96
C LEU A 30 -11.43 7.89 7.64
N ALA A 31 -11.64 9.10 7.12
CA ALA A 31 -10.99 10.31 7.61
C ALA A 31 -11.75 11.03 8.74
N THR A 32 -13.06 10.83 8.88
CA THR A 32 -13.90 11.58 9.83
C THR A 32 -13.77 11.07 11.26
N HIS A 33 -14.15 9.82 11.52
CA HIS A 33 -14.20 9.26 12.89
C HIS A 33 -13.05 8.30 13.13
N LYS A 34 -11.83 8.84 13.19
CA LYS A 34 -10.58 8.07 13.17
C LYS A 34 -10.49 6.98 14.24
N ASP A 35 -10.99 7.23 15.45
CA ASP A 35 -10.97 6.23 16.52
C ASP A 35 -11.92 5.05 16.23
N VAL A 36 -13.13 5.35 15.75
CA VAL A 36 -14.12 4.33 15.37
C VAL A 36 -13.61 3.51 14.18
N VAL A 37 -13.04 4.19 13.19
CA VAL A 37 -12.44 3.57 12.00
C VAL A 37 -11.27 2.67 12.40
N SER A 38 -10.34 3.17 13.22
CA SER A 38 -9.19 2.39 13.67
C SER A 38 -9.61 1.14 14.43
N HIS A 39 -10.59 1.27 15.33
CA HIS A 39 -11.17 0.14 16.05
C HIS A 39 -11.79 -0.88 15.09
N PHE A 40 -12.63 -0.43 14.16
CA PHE A 40 -13.23 -1.28 13.14
C PHE A 40 -12.20 -2.01 12.26
N LEU A 41 -11.19 -1.29 11.74
CA LEU A 41 -10.14 -1.87 10.89
C LEU A 41 -9.26 -2.86 11.66
N THR A 42 -9.11 -2.68 12.97
CA THR A 42 -8.35 -3.60 13.83
C THR A 42 -9.15 -4.87 14.11
N GLU A 43 -10.43 -4.74 14.46
CA GLU A 43 -11.30 -5.88 14.75
C GLU A 43 -11.63 -6.72 13.50
N GLN A 44 -11.94 -6.06 12.39
CA GLN A 44 -12.34 -6.69 11.12
C GLN A 44 -11.18 -6.83 10.13
N TYR A 45 -9.95 -6.86 10.64
CA TYR A 45 -8.75 -6.78 9.82
C TYR A 45 -8.70 -7.81 8.69
N ASP A 46 -8.95 -9.09 9.00
CA ASP A 46 -8.78 -10.17 8.02
C ASP A 46 -9.81 -10.05 6.89
N ASP A 47 -11.05 -9.69 7.20
CA ASP A 47 -12.11 -9.50 6.20
C ASP A 47 -11.86 -8.26 5.35
N VAL A 48 -11.53 -7.13 5.99
CA VAL A 48 -11.28 -5.86 5.30
C VAL A 48 -10.06 -5.98 4.38
N PHE A 49 -8.91 -6.44 4.89
CA PHE A 49 -7.69 -6.51 4.10
C PHE A 49 -7.66 -7.72 3.16
N GLY A 50 -8.47 -8.76 3.42
CA GLY A 50 -8.76 -9.81 2.46
C GLY A 50 -9.50 -9.28 1.22
N ALA A 51 -10.55 -8.49 1.43
CA ALA A 51 -11.26 -7.79 0.34
C ALA A 51 -10.36 -6.76 -0.35
N TYR A 52 -9.57 -6.01 0.41
CA TYR A 52 -8.64 -5.00 -0.13
C TYR A 52 -7.58 -5.60 -1.04
N ALA A 53 -7.09 -6.81 -0.74
CA ALA A 53 -6.16 -7.51 -1.61
C ALA A 53 -6.76 -7.75 -3.00
N GLN A 54 -8.06 -8.06 -3.09
CA GLN A 54 -8.77 -8.23 -4.37
C GLN A 54 -8.81 -6.92 -5.17
N LEU A 55 -9.14 -5.80 -4.52
CA LEU A 55 -9.17 -4.48 -5.17
C LEU A 55 -7.80 -4.09 -5.74
N VAL A 56 -6.74 -4.35 -4.98
CA VAL A 56 -5.35 -4.07 -5.40
C VAL A 56 -4.90 -4.96 -6.56
N SER A 57 -5.50 -6.15 -6.72
CA SER A 57 -5.28 -7.07 -7.84
C SER A 57 -6.35 -7.01 -8.95
N SER A 58 -7.29 -6.05 -8.88
CA SER A 58 -8.40 -5.95 -9.85
C SER A 58 -7.90 -5.78 -11.29
N GLN A 59 -8.70 -6.20 -12.28
CA GLN A 59 -8.42 -5.92 -13.69
C GLN A 59 -8.61 -4.43 -14.02
N SER A 60 -9.44 -3.72 -13.24
CA SER A 60 -9.67 -2.29 -13.40
C SER A 60 -8.44 -1.48 -12.99
N TYR A 61 -7.89 -0.74 -13.95
CA TYR A 61 -6.79 0.19 -13.69
C TYR A 61 -7.14 1.23 -12.64
N ALA A 62 -8.36 1.81 -12.73
CA ALA A 62 -8.82 2.83 -11.80
C ALA A 62 -8.93 2.26 -10.39
N THR A 63 -9.56 1.10 -10.22
CA THR A 63 -9.70 0.41 -8.93
C THR A 63 -8.34 0.15 -8.29
N ARG A 64 -7.41 -0.48 -9.03
CA ARG A 64 -6.07 -0.78 -8.49
C ARG A 64 -5.34 0.47 -8.02
N ARG A 65 -5.34 1.52 -8.85
CA ARG A 65 -4.62 2.76 -8.55
C ARG A 65 -5.21 3.49 -7.34
N LEU A 66 -6.54 3.66 -7.31
CA LEU A 66 -7.23 4.34 -6.21
C LEU A 66 -7.11 3.54 -4.90
N SER A 67 -7.20 2.22 -4.98
CA SER A 67 -7.02 1.33 -3.82
C SER A 67 -5.60 1.42 -3.25
N LEU A 68 -4.56 1.39 -4.08
CA LEU A 68 -3.18 1.54 -3.60
C LEU A 68 -2.94 2.89 -2.92
N LYS A 69 -3.45 3.97 -3.52
CA LYS A 69 -3.36 5.31 -2.95
C LYS A 69 -4.01 5.37 -1.56
N LEU A 70 -5.24 4.88 -1.47
CA LEU A 70 -6.00 4.86 -0.23
C LEU A 70 -5.37 3.92 0.82
N LEU A 71 -4.77 2.81 0.41
CA LEU A 71 -4.05 1.91 1.30
C LEU A 71 -2.87 2.64 1.96
N SER A 72 -2.11 3.41 1.17
CA SER A 72 -1.03 4.21 1.73
C SER A 72 -1.55 5.23 2.74
N ASP A 73 -2.68 5.89 2.46
CA ASP A 73 -3.30 6.84 3.39
C ASP A 73 -3.73 6.15 4.71
N ILE A 74 -4.38 4.99 4.63
CA ILE A 74 -4.80 4.19 5.79
C ILE A 74 -3.60 3.82 6.66
N LEU A 75 -2.53 3.32 6.04
CA LEU A 75 -1.34 2.84 6.75
C LEU A 75 -0.50 3.97 7.36
N LEU A 76 -0.57 5.18 6.80
CA LEU A 76 0.18 6.34 7.32
C LEU A 76 -0.58 7.14 8.38
N ASP A 77 -1.90 6.90 8.55
CA ASP A 77 -2.66 7.54 9.61
C ASP A 77 -2.22 7.02 10.99
N ARG A 78 -1.92 7.95 11.90
CA ARG A 78 -1.47 7.65 13.26
C ARG A 78 -2.50 6.87 14.06
N ALA A 79 -3.80 7.08 13.82
CA ALA A 79 -4.86 6.33 14.48
C ALA A 79 -4.79 4.84 14.12
N ASN A 80 -4.28 4.50 12.94
CA ASN A 80 -4.22 3.14 12.39
C ASN A 80 -2.87 2.44 12.68
N PHE A 81 -2.11 2.87 13.69
CA PHE A 81 -0.79 2.30 13.98
C PHE A 81 -0.82 0.77 14.18
N ALA A 82 -1.84 0.24 14.86
CA ALA A 82 -2.00 -1.21 15.07
C ALA A 82 -2.23 -1.96 13.74
N VAL A 83 -3.11 -1.42 12.90
CA VAL A 83 -3.42 -1.94 11.55
C VAL A 83 -2.17 -1.91 10.66
N MET A 84 -1.47 -0.77 10.63
CA MET A 84 -0.22 -0.62 9.88
C MET A 84 0.81 -1.64 10.33
N THR A 85 1.02 -1.75 11.64
CA THR A 85 1.97 -2.71 12.23
C THR A 85 1.61 -4.14 11.83
N ARG A 86 0.33 -4.54 11.87
CA ARG A 86 -0.08 -5.87 11.42
C ARG A 86 0.18 -6.08 9.92
N TYR A 87 -0.13 -5.08 9.09
CA TYR A 87 0.01 -5.16 7.63
C TYR A 87 1.46 -5.34 7.19
N ILE A 88 2.39 -4.57 7.76
CA ILE A 88 3.80 -4.60 7.31
C ILE A 88 4.58 -5.83 7.78
N ARG A 89 4.01 -6.64 8.68
CA ARG A 89 4.60 -7.89 9.16
C ARG A 89 4.28 -9.08 8.24
N SER A 90 3.28 -8.94 7.38
CA SER A 90 2.86 -9.97 6.44
C SER A 90 3.81 -10.06 5.25
N THR A 91 4.45 -11.22 5.10
CA THR A 91 5.27 -11.51 3.91
C THR A 91 4.46 -11.58 2.64
N THR A 92 3.17 -11.95 2.74
CA THR A 92 2.25 -12.00 1.59
C THR A 92 1.98 -10.60 1.07
N ASN A 93 1.71 -9.65 1.98
CA ASN A 93 1.48 -8.26 1.62
C ASN A 93 2.73 -7.63 0.98
N LEU A 94 3.93 -7.91 1.53
CA LEU A 94 5.18 -7.43 0.93
C LEU A 94 5.35 -7.94 -0.50
N LYS A 95 5.09 -9.24 -0.75
CA LYS A 95 5.22 -9.83 -2.09
C LYS A 95 4.24 -9.19 -3.08
N LEU A 96 2.98 -9.04 -2.69
CA LEU A 96 1.96 -8.37 -3.51
C LEU A 96 2.42 -6.96 -3.93
N ILE A 97 2.90 -6.16 -2.97
CA ILE A 97 3.37 -4.80 -3.25
C ILE A 97 4.63 -4.83 -4.14
N MET A 98 5.57 -5.74 -3.90
CA MET A 98 6.77 -5.91 -4.74
C MET A 98 6.45 -6.35 -6.17
N GLU A 99 5.37 -7.11 -6.38
CA GLU A 99 4.87 -7.47 -7.71
C GLU A 99 4.31 -6.23 -8.43
N LEU A 100 3.56 -5.38 -7.72
CA LEU A 100 2.98 -4.15 -8.26
C LEU A 100 4.02 -3.06 -8.56
N LEU A 101 5.18 -3.07 -7.89
CA LEU A 101 6.34 -2.24 -8.29
C LEU A 101 6.80 -2.55 -9.73
N ARG A 102 6.44 -3.71 -10.27
CA ARG A 102 6.79 -4.14 -11.63
C ARG A 102 5.60 -4.08 -12.59
N ASP A 103 4.49 -3.44 -12.19
CA ASP A 103 3.31 -3.29 -13.05
C ASP A 103 3.65 -2.54 -14.35
N ARG A 104 2.87 -2.74 -15.42
CA ARG A 104 3.09 -2.06 -16.70
C ARG A 104 2.82 -0.55 -16.61
N SER A 105 1.96 -0.13 -15.69
CA SER A 105 1.59 1.26 -15.47
C SER A 105 2.53 1.93 -14.47
N GLN A 106 3.25 2.97 -14.91
CA GLN A 106 4.07 3.81 -14.03
C GLN A 106 3.24 4.41 -12.89
N ALA A 107 1.98 4.76 -13.11
CA ALA A 107 1.12 5.29 -12.05
C ALA A 107 0.86 4.26 -10.94
N ILE A 108 0.64 2.99 -11.29
CA ILE A 108 0.46 1.91 -10.30
C ILE A 108 1.76 1.65 -9.56
N GLN A 109 2.87 1.56 -10.28
CA GLN A 109 4.20 1.39 -9.68
C GLN A 109 4.48 2.47 -8.62
N PHE A 110 4.11 3.73 -8.92
CA PHE A 110 4.33 4.86 -8.02
C PHE A 110 3.50 4.77 -6.74
N GLU A 111 2.21 4.41 -6.83
CA GLU A 111 1.38 4.21 -5.64
C GLU A 111 1.85 2.96 -4.84
N ALA A 112 2.30 1.90 -5.52
CA ALA A 112 2.90 0.74 -4.87
C ALA A 112 4.21 1.09 -4.13
N PHE A 113 5.01 2.01 -4.66
CA PHE A 113 6.20 2.53 -3.99
C PHE A 113 5.86 3.21 -2.65
N HIS A 114 4.77 3.98 -2.59
CA HIS A 114 4.32 4.61 -1.35
C HIS A 114 3.90 3.61 -0.26
N VAL A 115 3.41 2.44 -0.65
CA VAL A 115 3.13 1.35 0.31
C VAL A 115 4.43 0.61 0.65
N PHE A 116 5.28 0.31 -0.35
CA PHE A 116 6.55 -0.40 -0.17
C PHE A 116 7.49 0.31 0.81
N LYS A 117 7.56 1.65 0.72
CA LYS A 117 8.43 2.43 1.62
C LYS A 117 8.09 2.21 3.10
N ILE A 118 6.83 1.93 3.44
CA ILE A 118 6.39 1.70 4.82
C ILE A 118 7.00 0.40 5.38
N PHE A 119 7.08 -0.66 4.56
CA PHE A 119 7.74 -1.92 4.94
C PHE A 119 9.24 -1.72 5.23
N VAL A 120 9.91 -0.96 4.36
CA VAL A 120 11.36 -0.74 4.45
C VAL A 120 11.71 0.28 5.54
N ALA A 121 10.87 1.29 5.78
CA ALA A 121 11.09 2.29 6.82
C ALA A 121 10.84 1.76 8.24
N ASN A 122 10.21 0.60 8.40
CA ASN A 122 10.00 0.01 9.72
C ASN A 122 11.34 -0.33 10.39
N PRO A 123 11.68 0.24 11.56
CA PRO A 123 12.93 -0.06 12.26
C PRO A 123 12.94 -1.48 12.87
N ARG A 124 11.77 -2.06 13.13
CA ARG A 124 11.59 -3.39 13.74
C ARG A 124 10.93 -4.36 12.74
N LYS A 125 11.64 -4.64 11.65
CA LYS A 125 11.15 -5.53 10.59
C LYS A 125 11.07 -6.97 11.11
N ASP A 126 9.97 -7.67 10.82
CA ASP A 126 9.88 -9.10 11.13
C ASP A 126 10.92 -9.90 10.34
N PRO A 127 11.45 -11.01 10.89
CA PRO A 127 12.47 -11.82 10.23
C PRO A 127 12.11 -12.28 8.82
N GLY A 128 10.82 -12.55 8.57
CA GLY A 128 10.32 -12.92 7.24
C GLY A 128 10.45 -11.79 6.21
N ILE A 129 10.21 -10.56 6.62
CA ILE A 129 10.36 -9.34 5.79
C ILE A 129 11.83 -9.12 5.48
N VAL A 130 12.70 -9.16 6.50
CA VAL A 130 14.16 -9.03 6.34
C VAL A 130 14.68 -10.06 5.34
N ARG A 131 14.29 -11.34 5.50
CA ARG A 131 14.70 -12.42 4.59
C ARG A 131 14.31 -12.15 3.13
N ILE A 132 13.10 -11.65 2.88
CA ILE A 132 12.64 -11.33 1.51
C ILE A 132 13.46 -10.16 0.94
N LEU A 133 13.66 -9.09 1.71
CA LEU A 133 14.42 -7.92 1.28
C LEU A 133 15.89 -8.28 1.03
N THR A 134 16.57 -8.99 1.93
CA THR A 134 17.95 -9.47 1.76
C THR A 134 18.08 -10.35 0.52
N LYS A 135 17.17 -11.33 0.31
CA LYS A 135 17.21 -12.22 -0.86
C LYS A 135 17.10 -11.46 -2.19
N ASN A 136 16.43 -10.30 -2.19
CA ASN A 136 16.25 -9.48 -3.39
C ASN A 136 17.11 -8.20 -3.39
N LYS A 137 18.01 -8.03 -2.42
CA LYS A 137 18.74 -6.79 -2.12
C LYS A 137 19.37 -6.14 -3.34
N THR A 138 20.21 -6.88 -4.07
CA THR A 138 20.90 -6.36 -5.26
C THR A 138 19.93 -5.90 -6.34
N LYS A 139 18.87 -6.68 -6.60
CA LYS A 139 17.86 -6.36 -7.61
C LYS A 139 17.00 -5.16 -7.20
N LEU A 140 16.63 -5.08 -5.92
CA LEU A 140 15.85 -3.97 -5.36
C LEU A 140 16.63 -2.65 -5.42
N ILE A 141 17.92 -2.66 -5.04
CA ILE A 141 18.76 -1.47 -5.11
C ILE A 141 18.88 -0.99 -6.56
N ALA A 142 19.23 -1.89 -7.49
CA ALA A 142 19.35 -1.54 -8.90
C ALA A 142 18.03 -0.99 -9.48
N PHE A 143 16.89 -1.61 -9.13
CA PHE A 143 15.56 -1.15 -9.50
C PHE A 143 15.27 0.25 -8.96
N LEU A 144 15.46 0.48 -7.66
CA LEU A 144 15.16 1.75 -7.00
C LEU A 144 16.04 2.89 -7.53
N THR A 145 17.30 2.63 -7.90
CA THR A 145 18.18 3.63 -8.51
C THR A 145 17.60 4.17 -9.82
N GLN A 146 16.95 3.33 -10.62
CA GLN A 146 16.39 3.68 -11.93
C GLN A 146 14.88 3.93 -11.90
N PHE A 147 14.28 3.96 -10.70
CA PHE A 147 12.84 4.03 -10.57
C PHE A 147 12.30 5.44 -10.85
N GLN A 148 11.54 5.57 -11.94
CA GLN A 148 10.81 6.77 -12.41
C GLN A 148 11.62 8.08 -12.29
N PRO A 149 12.76 8.21 -12.98
CA PRO A 149 13.62 9.40 -12.93
C PRO A 149 12.87 10.67 -13.39
N GLU A 150 11.89 10.54 -14.27
CA GLU A 150 11.07 11.65 -14.76
C GLU A 150 10.19 12.31 -13.70
N LYS A 151 9.98 11.66 -12.54
CA LYS A 151 9.22 12.17 -11.40
C LYS A 151 10.11 12.64 -10.24
N GLU A 152 11.42 12.82 -10.46
CA GLU A 152 12.36 13.24 -9.42
C GLU A 152 12.12 14.68 -8.95
N SER A 153 11.20 14.83 -8.02
CA SER A 153 11.28 15.89 -7.03
C SER A 153 12.40 15.59 -6.04
N GLU A 154 12.97 16.63 -5.42
CA GLU A 154 13.98 16.48 -4.36
C GLU A 154 13.50 15.53 -3.25
N GLN A 155 12.23 15.65 -2.87
CA GLN A 155 11.60 14.75 -1.90
C GLN A 155 11.65 13.29 -2.35
N PHE A 156 11.25 12.99 -3.59
CA PHE A 156 11.22 11.62 -4.09
C PHE A 156 12.63 11.03 -4.23
N ALA A 157 13.60 11.81 -4.68
CA ALA A 157 15.00 11.40 -4.73
C ALA A 157 15.57 11.06 -3.34
N ASN A 158 15.21 11.85 -2.33
CA ASN A 158 15.56 11.59 -0.94
C ASN A 158 14.89 10.31 -0.41
N GLU A 159 13.60 10.10 -0.68
CA GLU A 159 12.89 8.87 -0.31
C GLU A 159 13.58 7.64 -0.92
N LYS A 160 13.88 7.64 -2.23
CA LYS A 160 14.60 6.52 -2.88
C LYS A 160 15.97 6.27 -2.25
N SER A 161 16.74 7.33 -2.01
CA SER A 161 18.08 7.22 -1.42
C SER A 161 18.06 6.62 -0.01
N LEU A 162 17.08 7.01 0.81
CA LEU A 162 16.88 6.43 2.14
C LEU A 162 16.53 4.94 2.05
N LEU A 163 15.61 4.55 1.17
CA LEU A 163 15.24 3.15 0.99
C LEU A 163 16.41 2.28 0.49
N ILE A 164 17.21 2.80 -0.45
CA ILE A 164 18.41 2.12 -0.95
C ILE A 164 19.41 1.91 0.19
N LYS A 165 19.63 2.93 1.03
CA LYS A 165 20.52 2.84 2.19
C LYS A 165 20.01 1.81 3.20
N GLU A 166 18.72 1.83 3.53
CA GLU A 166 18.09 0.88 4.46
C GLU A 166 18.21 -0.56 3.96
N ILE A 167 17.88 -0.82 2.69
CA ILE A 167 18.02 -2.15 2.08
C ILE A 167 19.50 -2.56 1.99
N GLY A 168 20.39 -1.60 1.70
CA GLY A 168 21.84 -1.78 1.66
C GLY A 168 22.44 -2.20 3.02
N GLY A 169 21.87 -1.69 4.11
CA GLY A 169 22.27 -2.00 5.49
C GLY A 169 21.72 -3.31 6.05
N LEU A 170 20.80 -3.99 5.35
CA LEU A 170 20.32 -5.30 5.77
C LEU A 170 21.45 -6.35 5.71
N PRO A 171 21.47 -7.31 6.65
CA PRO A 171 22.46 -8.39 6.70
C PRO A 171 22.43 -9.24 5.42
#